data_AF-A0A9D6SS11-F1
#
_entry.id   AF-A0A9D6SS11-F1
#
_cell.length_a   1.000
_cell.length_b   1.000
_cell.length_c   1.000
_cell.angle_alpha   90.00
_cell.angle_beta   90.00
_cell.angle_gamma   90.00
#
_symmetry.space_group_name_H-M   'P 1'
#
loop_
_entity.id
_entity.type
_entity.pdbx_description
1 polymer ?
#
loop_
_entity_poly.entity_id
_entity_poly.type
_entity_poly.pdbx_seq_one_letter_code
_entity_poly.pdbx_strand_id
1 'polypeptide(L)'
;MRSVRGIGELYVYDTALRLGAHLRLLPRQVYLHAGTRRGARALGLDHRAKSLAPTKLPAALRCLRPYEMEDVLCIYEDWLGIAKGV
;
A
#
# COMPACT_ATOMS: atom_id res chain seq x y z
N MET A 1 -8.65 15.29 7.04
CA MET A 1 -9.68 15.43 5.99
C MET A 1 -10.98 14.92 6.57
N ARG A 2 -12.11 15.66 6.42
CA ARG A 2 -13.42 15.14 6.83
C ARG A 2 -13.80 13.97 5.91
N SER A 3 -14.32 12.89 6.47
CA SER A 3 -14.77 11.74 5.69
C SER A 3 -16.00 12.11 4.86
N VAL A 4 -15.94 11.89 3.55
CA VAL A 4 -17.11 11.98 2.67
C VAL A 4 -17.79 10.63 2.66
N ARG A 5 -19.11 10.60 2.94
CA ARG A 5 -19.88 9.35 2.95
C ARG A 5 -19.76 8.66 1.59
N GLY A 6 -19.40 7.37 1.59
CA GLY A 6 -19.18 6.58 0.37
C GLY A 6 -17.76 6.65 -0.20
N ILE A 7 -16.88 7.49 0.36
CA ILE A 7 -15.48 7.62 -0.07
C ILE A 7 -14.57 7.01 1.01
N GLY A 8 -13.97 5.86 0.68
CA GLY A 8 -13.03 5.15 1.55
C GLY A 8 -11.57 5.60 1.39
N GLU A 9 -10.69 5.07 2.25
CA GLU A 9 -9.25 5.37 2.26
C GLU A 9 -8.58 5.14 0.89
N LEU A 10 -8.99 4.09 0.17
CA LEU A 10 -8.48 3.77 -1.16
C LEU A 10 -8.72 4.91 -2.15
N TYR A 11 -9.95 5.44 -2.22
CA TYR A 11 -10.26 6.53 -3.15
C TYR A 11 -9.44 7.80 -2.84
N VAL A 12 -9.26 8.11 -1.56
CA VAL A 12 -8.44 9.25 -1.13
C VAL A 12 -7.00 9.07 -1.55
N TYR A 13 -6.44 7.88 -1.34
CA TYR A 13 -5.07 7.55 -1.76
C TYR A 13 -4.91 7.63 -3.28
N ASP A 14 -5.80 7.00 -4.03
CA ASP A 14 -5.85 7.02 -5.49
C ASP A 14 -5.89 8.43 -6.09
N THR A 15 -6.68 9.30 -5.46
CA THR A 15 -6.79 10.71 -5.87
C THR A 15 -5.50 11.46 -5.56
N ALA A 16 -4.96 11.27 -4.35
CA ALA A 16 -3.71 11.90 -3.93
C ALA A 16 -2.52 11.44 -4.80
N LEU A 17 -2.46 10.17 -5.18
CA LEU A 17 -1.40 9.63 -6.03
C LEU A 17 -1.44 10.24 -7.44
N ARG A 18 -2.64 10.35 -8.06
CA ARG A 18 -2.80 10.97 -9.38
C ARG A 18 -2.43 12.46 -9.37
N LEU A 19 -2.87 13.20 -8.36
CA LEU A 19 -2.48 14.61 -8.17
C LEU A 19 -0.98 14.74 -7.91
N GLY A 20 -0.43 13.88 -7.05
CA GLY A 20 1.00 13.83 -6.75
C GLY A 20 1.84 13.53 -7.99
N ALA A 21 1.41 12.61 -8.84
CA ALA A 21 2.09 12.34 -10.11
C ALA A 21 2.11 13.58 -11.03
N HIS A 22 0.97 14.29 -11.16
CA HIS A 22 0.90 15.52 -11.94
C HIS A 22 1.82 16.63 -11.38
N LEU A 23 1.88 16.75 -10.05
CA LEU A 23 2.71 17.74 -9.34
C LEU A 23 4.16 17.30 -9.09
N ARG A 24 4.54 16.08 -9.53
CA ARG A 24 5.85 15.45 -9.24
C ARG A 24 6.14 15.28 -7.73
N LEU A 25 5.10 15.05 -6.94
CA LEU A 25 5.12 14.78 -5.49
C LEU A 25 4.68 13.34 -5.21
N LEU A 26 5.54 12.38 -5.56
CA LEU A 26 5.27 10.96 -5.35
C LEU A 26 5.48 10.55 -3.88
N PRO A 27 4.77 9.51 -3.39
CA PRO A 27 4.89 9.07 -2.01
C PRO A 27 6.28 8.52 -1.71
N ARG A 28 6.78 8.82 -0.50
CA ARG A 28 8.06 8.29 0.02
C ARG A 28 7.88 7.07 0.92
N GLN A 29 6.65 6.79 1.31
CA GLN A 29 6.23 5.70 2.18
C GLN A 29 5.18 4.86 1.47
N VAL A 30 5.04 3.59 1.87
CA VAL A 30 4.01 2.68 1.37
C VAL A 30 2.76 2.89 2.22
N TYR A 31 1.73 3.55 1.70
CA TYR A 31 0.51 3.86 2.46
C TYR A 31 -0.41 2.66 2.55
N LEU A 32 -1.06 2.49 3.72
CA LEU A 32 -1.95 1.37 3.96
C LEU A 32 -3.42 1.80 3.98
N HIS A 33 -4.24 1.12 3.18
CA HIS A 33 -5.70 1.18 3.10
C HIS A 33 -6.27 -0.25 3.08
N ALA A 34 -7.59 -0.40 2.94
CA ALA A 34 -8.28 -1.68 3.11
C ALA A 34 -7.59 -2.88 2.42
N GLY A 35 -7.22 -2.76 1.14
CA GLY A 35 -6.55 -3.84 0.40
C GLY A 35 -5.10 -4.08 0.83
N THR A 36 -4.28 -3.04 0.89
CA THR A 36 -2.87 -3.16 1.27
C THR A 36 -2.68 -3.61 2.71
N ARG A 37 -3.64 -3.38 3.60
CA ARG A 37 -3.66 -3.98 4.95
C ARG A 37 -3.78 -5.50 4.90
N ARG A 38 -4.54 -6.07 3.95
CA ARG A 38 -4.63 -7.52 3.76
C ARG A 38 -3.28 -8.08 3.26
N GLY A 39 -2.70 -7.48 2.21
CA GLY A 39 -1.37 -7.87 1.73
C GLY A 39 -0.26 -7.70 2.78
N ALA A 40 -0.25 -6.61 3.53
CA ALA A 40 0.70 -6.38 4.62
C ALA A 40 0.55 -7.44 5.72
N ARG A 41 -0.69 -7.78 6.10
CA ARG A 41 -0.97 -8.85 7.07
C ARG A 41 -0.49 -10.20 6.56
N ALA A 42 -0.76 -10.52 5.30
CA ALA A 42 -0.28 -11.75 4.66
C ALA A 42 1.26 -11.85 4.73
N LEU A 43 1.97 -10.75 4.46
CA LEU A 43 3.43 -10.71 4.58
C LEU A 43 3.96 -10.64 6.03
N GLY A 44 3.10 -10.51 7.05
CA GLY A 44 3.53 -10.42 8.45
C GLY A 44 4.09 -9.05 8.82
N LEU A 45 3.71 -8.01 8.08
CA LEU A 45 4.07 -6.62 8.34
C LEU A 45 3.05 -5.97 9.29
N ASP A 46 3.39 -4.78 9.80
CA ASP A 46 2.47 -3.98 10.61
C ASP A 46 1.32 -3.39 9.77
N HIS A 47 0.29 -4.21 9.57
CA HIS A 47 -0.93 -3.84 8.83
C HIS A 47 -1.82 -2.81 9.54
N ARG A 48 -1.54 -2.48 10.81
CA ARG A 48 -2.30 -1.47 11.57
C ARG A 48 -1.73 -0.07 11.41
N ALA A 49 -0.48 0.05 10.95
CA ALA A 49 0.14 1.33 10.62
C ALA A 49 -0.66 2.09 9.53
N LYS A 50 -0.50 3.41 9.48
CA LYS A 50 -1.01 4.23 8.35
C LYS A 50 -0.17 4.07 7.09
N SER A 51 1.11 3.79 7.27
CA SER A 51 2.09 3.62 6.20
C SER A 51 3.30 2.86 6.73
N LEU A 52 4.03 2.20 5.84
CA LEU A 52 5.28 1.51 6.12
C LEU A 52 6.44 2.22 5.44
N ALA A 53 7.61 2.19 6.08
CA ALA A 53 8.84 2.55 5.39
C ALA A 53 9.17 1.47 4.34
N PRO A 54 9.65 1.82 3.14
CA PRO A 54 10.03 0.85 2.10
C PRO A 54 10.99 -0.25 2.59
N THR A 55 11.87 0.11 3.52
CA THR A 55 12.84 -0.82 4.15
C THR A 55 12.18 -1.90 5.01
N LYS A 56 10.90 -1.74 5.41
CA LYS A 56 10.15 -2.76 6.15
C LYS A 56 9.58 -3.85 5.25
N LEU A 57 9.50 -3.62 3.93
CA LEU A 57 9.03 -4.63 2.98
C LEU A 57 10.12 -5.67 2.67
N PRO A 58 9.75 -6.86 2.17
CA PRO A 58 10.70 -7.88 1.70
C PRO A 58 11.74 -7.30 0.73
N ALA A 59 12.98 -7.77 0.80
CA ALA A 59 14.09 -7.26 -0.02
C ALA A 59 13.77 -7.30 -1.52
N ALA A 60 13.07 -8.33 -1.99
CA ALA A 60 12.64 -8.48 -3.38
C ALA A 60 11.76 -7.33 -3.88
N LEU A 61 11.02 -6.65 -2.99
CA LEU A 61 10.18 -5.51 -3.36
C LEU A 61 10.91 -4.17 -3.27
N ARG A 62 12.12 -4.12 -2.67
CA ARG A 62 12.84 -2.85 -2.41
C ARG A 62 13.40 -2.17 -3.65
N CYS A 63 13.41 -2.85 -4.80
CA CYS A 63 13.71 -2.23 -6.09
C CYS A 63 12.56 -1.38 -6.65
N LEU A 64 11.35 -1.52 -6.08
CA LEU A 64 10.16 -0.80 -6.50
C LEU A 64 10.04 0.55 -5.81
N ARG A 65 9.28 1.47 -6.42
CA ARG A 65 8.88 2.73 -5.79
C ARG A 65 7.80 2.48 -4.75
N PRO A 66 7.62 3.37 -3.76
CA PRO A 66 6.66 3.13 -2.67
C PRO A 66 5.21 2.92 -3.10
N TYR A 67 4.78 3.52 -4.22
CA TYR A 67 3.44 3.28 -4.76
C TYR A 67 3.34 1.96 -5.54
N GLU A 68 4.42 1.49 -6.19
CA GLU A 68 4.44 0.16 -6.83
C GLU A 68 4.46 -0.96 -5.79
N MET A 69 5.13 -0.72 -4.66
CA MET A 69 5.05 -1.59 -3.49
C MET A 69 3.63 -1.68 -2.94
N GLU A 70 2.93 -0.55 -2.91
CA GLU A 70 1.53 -0.47 -2.49
C GLU A 70 0.65 -1.28 -3.46
N ASP A 71 0.79 -1.08 -4.77
CA ASP A 71 0.09 -1.89 -5.80
C ASP A 71 0.28 -3.40 -5.56
N VAL A 72 1.50 -3.84 -5.23
CA VAL A 72 1.77 -5.26 -4.91
C VAL A 72 0.93 -5.73 -3.71
N LEU A 73 0.90 -4.95 -2.64
CA LEU A 73 0.13 -5.29 -1.44
C LEU A 73 -1.38 -5.24 -1.68
N CYS A 74 -1.88 -4.37 -2.56
CA CYS A 74 -3.31 -4.24 -2.84
C CYS A 74 -3.82 -5.28 -3.84
N ILE A 75 -3.13 -5.45 -4.96
CA ILE A 75 -3.59 -6.26 -6.10
C ILE A 75 -3.36 -7.74 -5.85
N TYR A 76 -2.25 -8.10 -5.21
CA TYR A 76 -1.88 -9.50 -4.97
C TYR A 76 -2.16 -9.96 -3.53
N GLU A 77 -3.00 -9.23 -2.79
CA GLU A 77 -3.33 -9.53 -1.38
C GLU A 77 -3.71 -10.99 -1.11
N ASP A 78 -4.48 -11.62 -2.01
CA ASP A 78 -4.91 -13.01 -1.89
C ASP A 78 -3.77 -13.99 -2.19
N TRP A 79 -2.91 -13.67 -3.17
CA TRP A 79 -1.76 -14.50 -3.56
C TRP A 79 -0.66 -14.49 -2.50
N LEU A 80 -0.44 -13.35 -1.86
CA LEU A 80 0.54 -13.20 -0.80
C LEU A 80 0.20 -14.05 0.44
N GLY A 81 -1.08 -14.35 0.67
CA GLY A 81 -1.53 -15.24 1.74
C GLY A 81 -1.23 -16.71 1.46
N ILE A 82 -1.28 -17.13 0.18
CA ILE A 82 -1.04 -18.51 -0.25
C ILE A 82 0.45 -18.86 -0.20
N ALA A 83 1.32 -17.90 -0.55
CA ALA A 83 2.77 -18.11 -0.60
C ALA A 83 3.44 -18.39 0.76
N LYS A 84 2.74 -18.19 1.89
CA LYS A 84 3.24 -18.56 3.23
C LYS A 84 2.96 -20.02 3.64
N GLY A 85 2.25 -20.78 2.80
CA GLY A 85 1.86 -22.18 3.06
C GLY A 85 2.75 -23.24 2.43
N VAL A 86 4.00 -22.92 2.06
CA VAL A 86 5.02 -23.86 1.56
C VAL A 86 6.24 -23.83 2.46
#